data_AF-A0A496YAS0-F1
#
_entry.id   AF-A0A496YAS0-F1
#
_cell.length_a   1.000
_cell.length_b   1.000
_cell.length_c   1.000
_cell.angle_alpha   90.00
_cell.angle_beta   90.00
_cell.angle_gamma   90.00
#
_symmetry.space_group_name_H-M   'P 1'
#
loop_
_entity.id
_entity.type
_entity.pdbx_description
1 polymer ?
#
loop_
_entity_poly.entity_id
_entity_poly.type
_entity_poly.pdbx_seq_one_letter_code
_entity_poly.pdbx_strand_id
1 'polypeptide(L)'
;EIDFEQPYVPRARHEGAFEKVVKGAFSHRRKTLVNSLKSFFPSLDQAQLLQWLASCSINSRRRAETLHMDEFLCLADKLPLTNEA
;
A
#
# COMPACT_ATOMS: atom_id res chain seq x y z
N GLU A 1 9.36 -19.20 1.19
CA GLU A 1 9.64 -19.43 -0.24
C GLU A 1 8.34 -19.22 -0.99
N ILE A 2 8.37 -18.57 -2.16
CA ILE A 2 7.15 -18.33 -2.95
C ILE A 2 6.96 -19.58 -3.82
N ASP A 3 5.86 -20.29 -3.59
CA ASP A 3 5.43 -21.38 -4.46
C ASP A 3 4.80 -20.78 -5.73
N PHE A 4 5.42 -21.00 -6.87
CA PHE A 4 4.93 -20.52 -8.16
C PHE A 4 3.93 -21.47 -8.82
N GLU A 5 3.76 -22.69 -8.28
CA GLU A 5 2.79 -23.67 -8.75
C GLU A 5 1.38 -23.40 -8.20
N GLN A 6 1.27 -22.60 -7.13
CA GLN A 6 0.01 -22.30 -6.47
C GLN A 6 -0.22 -20.80 -6.35
N PRO A 7 -1.48 -20.32 -6.51
CA PRO A 7 -1.79 -18.92 -6.34
C PRO A 7 -1.55 -18.48 -4.89
N TYR A 8 -1.05 -17.26 -4.71
CA TYR A 8 -0.96 -16.65 -3.38
C TYR A 8 -2.36 -16.59 -2.74
N VAL A 9 -2.49 -17.18 -1.54
CA VAL A 9 -3.79 -17.43 -0.91
C VAL A 9 -4.47 -16.13 -0.46
N PRO A 10 -3.79 -15.19 0.23
CA PRO A 10 -4.37 -13.90 0.53
C PRO A 10 -4.59 -13.06 -0.74
N ARG A 11 -5.81 -12.56 -0.95
CA ARG A 11 -6.16 -11.72 -2.09
C ARG A 11 -6.61 -10.35 -1.65
N ALA A 12 -6.38 -9.36 -2.51
CA ALA A 12 -6.91 -8.02 -2.30
C ALA A 12 -8.44 -8.07 -2.41
N ARG A 13 -9.13 -7.46 -1.45
CA ARG A 13 -10.59 -7.30 -1.51
C ARG A 13 -11.02 -6.45 -2.71
N HIS A 14 -10.21 -5.44 -3.04
CA HIS A 14 -10.40 -4.54 -4.17
C HIS A 14 -9.10 -4.43 -4.98
N GLU A 15 -9.04 -5.12 -6.11
CA GLU A 15 -7.84 -5.19 -6.96
C GLU A 15 -7.39 -3.80 -7.46
N GLY A 16 -8.34 -2.94 -7.85
CA GLY A 16 -8.02 -1.58 -8.28
C GLY A 16 -7.43 -0.70 -7.16
N ALA A 17 -7.83 -0.92 -5.90
CA ALA A 17 -7.21 -0.23 -4.77
C ALA A 17 -5.80 -0.76 -4.53
N PHE A 18 -5.61 -2.08 -4.59
CA PHE A 18 -4.30 -2.71 -4.46
C PHE A 18 -3.30 -2.24 -5.53
N GLU A 19 -3.70 -2.22 -6.79
CA GLU A 19 -2.87 -1.73 -7.90
C GLU A 19 -2.45 -0.27 -7.67
N LYS A 20 -3.38 0.60 -7.25
CA LYS A 20 -3.10 1.99 -6.92
C LYS A 20 -2.12 2.12 -5.76
N VAL A 21 -2.29 1.34 -4.68
CA VAL A 21 -1.38 1.34 -3.53
C VAL A 21 0.02 0.93 -3.94
N VAL A 22 0.18 -0.17 -4.68
CA VAL A 22 1.48 -0.66 -5.15
C VAL A 22 2.15 0.37 -6.05
N LYS A 23 1.42 0.92 -7.04
CA LYS A 23 1.95 2.00 -7.90
C LYS A 23 2.38 3.23 -7.10
N GLY A 24 1.56 3.67 -6.15
CA GLY A 24 1.87 4.84 -5.32
C GLY A 24 3.08 4.63 -4.42
N ALA A 25 3.20 3.44 -3.81
CA ALA A 25 4.32 3.08 -2.96
C ALA A 25 5.66 3.06 -3.73
N PHE A 26 5.66 2.51 -4.95
CA PHE A 26 6.85 2.40 -5.81
C PHE A 26 7.08 3.61 -6.72
N SER A 27 6.21 4.64 -6.70
CA SER A 27 6.35 5.85 -7.51
C SER A 27 7.69 6.57 -7.33
N HIS A 28 8.33 6.42 -6.17
CA HIS A 28 9.61 7.04 -5.84
C HIS A 28 10.54 6.06 -5.10
N ARG A 29 11.47 5.44 -5.84
CA ARG A 29 12.37 4.39 -5.32
C ARG A 29 13.09 4.73 -4.01
N ARG A 30 13.49 6.00 -3.80
CA ARG A 30 14.33 6.44 -2.66
C ARG A 30 13.57 7.19 -1.56
N LYS A 31 12.26 7.43 -1.72
CA LYS A 31 11.47 8.12 -0.71
C LYS A 31 10.92 7.11 0.31
N THR A 32 10.65 7.60 1.51
CA THR A 32 9.87 6.86 2.51
C THR A 32 8.46 6.61 2.00
N LEU A 33 7.80 5.57 2.51
CA LEU A 33 6.49 5.13 2.06
C LEU A 33 5.45 6.24 2.18
N VAL A 34 5.42 6.96 3.30
CA VAL A 34 4.52 8.10 3.50
C VAL A 34 4.74 9.19 2.46
N ASN A 35 6.00 9.45 2.08
CA ASN A 35 6.32 10.48 1.09
C ASN A 35 5.98 10.03 -0.33
N SER A 36 6.19 8.76 -0.67
CA SER A 36 5.78 8.19 -1.96
C SER A 36 4.26 8.23 -2.11
N LEU A 37 3.52 7.74 -1.11
CA LEU A 37 2.05 7.73 -1.12
C LEU A 37 1.45 9.14 -1.10
N LYS A 38 1.97 10.07 -0.30
CA LYS A 38 1.48 11.46 -0.27
C LYS A 38 1.79 12.21 -1.58
N SER A 39 2.92 11.90 -2.23
CA SER A 39 3.25 12.48 -3.55
C SER A 39 2.33 11.95 -4.64
N PHE A 40 1.94 10.67 -4.57
CA PHE A 40 1.08 10.03 -5.56
C PHE A 40 -0.42 10.32 -5.35
N PHE A 41 -0.84 10.45 -4.09
CA PHE A 41 -2.21 10.80 -3.68
C PHE A 41 -2.22 12.12 -2.89
N PRO A 42 -2.12 13.27 -3.58
CA PRO A 42 -2.02 14.57 -2.91
C PRO A 42 -3.26 14.91 -2.06
N SER A 43 -4.43 14.36 -2.40
CA SER A 43 -5.69 14.54 -1.67
C SER A 43 -5.76 13.80 -0.32
N LEU A 44 -4.92 12.79 -0.07
CA LEU A 44 -4.94 12.07 1.19
C LEU A 44 -4.34 12.91 2.31
N ASP A 45 -5.04 13.04 3.42
CA ASP A 45 -4.48 13.69 4.59
C ASP A 45 -3.29 12.90 5.16
N GLN A 46 -2.23 13.60 5.56
CA GLN A 46 -1.00 12.96 6.02
C GLN A 46 -1.20 12.27 7.38
N ALA A 47 -1.99 12.85 8.28
CA ALA A 47 -2.24 12.25 9.59
C ALA A 47 -3.05 10.96 9.43
N GLN A 48 -4.08 10.95 8.58
CA GLN A 48 -4.84 9.75 8.24
C GLN A 48 -3.95 8.69 7.58
N LEU A 49 -3.08 9.08 6.64
CA LEU A 49 -2.14 8.16 6.00
C LEU A 49 -1.22 7.48 7.02
N LEU A 50 -0.70 8.23 8.00
CA LEU A 50 0.11 7.66 9.09
C LEU A 50 -0.70 6.68 9.96
N GLN A 51 -1.97 6.97 10.21
CA GLN A 51 -2.86 6.07 10.96
C GLN A 51 -3.12 4.76 10.19
N TRP A 52 -3.40 4.81 8.89
CA TRP A 52 -3.59 3.60 8.09
C TRP A 52 -2.32 2.74 8.03
N LEU A 53 -1.16 3.38 7.82
CA LEU A 53 0.14 2.69 7.88
C LEU A 53 0.36 2.00 9.22
N ALA A 54 0.11 2.71 10.33
CA ALA A 54 0.24 2.15 11.67
C ALA A 54 -0.75 1.00 11.93
N SER A 55 -1.98 1.10 11.42
CA SER A 55 -3.00 0.05 11.55
C SER A 55 -2.61 -1.26 10.84
N CYS A 56 -1.75 -1.17 9.82
CA CYS A 56 -1.17 -2.32 9.13
C CYS A 56 0.21 -2.72 9.67
N SER A 57 0.62 -2.20 10.85
CA SER A 57 1.94 -2.43 11.45
C SER A 57 3.14 -1.98 10.58
N ILE A 58 2.92 -0.99 9.71
CA ILE A 58 3.95 -0.49 8.78
C ILE A 58 4.59 0.77 9.35
N ASN A 59 5.92 0.76 9.48
CA ASN A 59 6.68 1.98 9.77
C ASN A 59 6.68 2.91 8.55
N SER A 60 6.12 4.11 8.70
CA SER A 60 5.97 5.11 7.63
C SER A 60 7.29 5.56 6.98
N ARG A 61 8.41 5.39 7.68
CA ARG A 61 9.76 5.71 7.19
C ARG A 61 10.39 4.60 6.34
N ARG A 62 9.79 3.40 6.30
CA ARG A 62 10.24 2.30 5.44
C ARG A 62 10.10 2.67 3.96
N ARG A 63 10.83 1.96 3.11
CA ARG A 63 10.71 2.06 1.65
C ARG A 63 9.79 0.94 1.16
N ALA A 64 9.08 1.17 0.05
CA ALA A 64 8.13 0.21 -0.50
C ALA A 64 8.75 -1.18 -0.76
N GLU A 65 10.01 -1.21 -1.20
CA GLU A 65 10.77 -2.46 -1.44
C GLU A 65 11.00 -3.32 -0.18
N THR A 66 10.76 -2.78 1.02
CA THR A 66 10.88 -3.53 2.27
C THR A 66 9.58 -4.14 2.74
N LEU A 67 8.44 -3.82 2.12
CA LEU A 67 7.11 -4.29 2.54
C LEU A 67 6.84 -5.72 2.06
N HIS A 68 6.12 -6.48 2.89
CA HIS A 68 5.58 -7.79 2.54
C HIS A 68 4.23 -7.66 1.82
N MET A 69 3.82 -8.73 1.12
CA MET A 69 2.56 -8.76 0.39
C MET A 69 1.36 -8.47 1.30
N ASP A 70 1.33 -9.03 2.50
CA ASP A 70 0.24 -8.83 3.47
C ASP A 70 0.11 -7.37 3.94
N GLU A 71 1.24 -6.65 4.00
CA GLU A 71 1.27 -5.23 4.32
C GLU A 71 0.61 -4.40 3.19
N PHE A 72 0.88 -4.75 1.93
CA PHE A 72 0.22 -4.12 0.78
C PHE A 72 -1.28 -4.44 0.72
N LEU A 73 -1.65 -5.69 0.99
CA LEU A 73 -3.05 -6.13 1.03
C LEU A 73 -3.83 -5.39 2.13
N CYS A 74 -3.24 -5.25 3.33
CA CYS A 74 -3.83 -4.47 4.41
C CYS A 74 -4.02 -3.01 4.02
N LEU A 75 -3.00 -2.37 3.41
CA LEU A 75 -3.13 -0.98 2.96
C LEU A 75 -4.22 -0.81 1.90
N ALA A 76 -4.31 -1.75 0.96
CA ALA A 76 -5.35 -1.73 -0.06
C ALA A 76 -6.77 -1.80 0.51
N ASP A 77 -6.97 -2.49 1.64
CA ASP A 77 -8.25 -2.56 2.34
C ASP A 77 -8.53 -1.30 3.19
N LYS A 78 -7.49 -0.64 3.73
CA LYS A 78 -7.67 0.56 4.58
C LYS A 78 -7.80 1.86 3.82
N LEU A 79 -7.10 2.00 2.69
CA LEU A 79 -7.11 3.26 1.96
C LEU A 79 -8.41 3.41 1.15
N PRO A 80 -9.09 4.57 1.19
CA PRO A 80 -10.31 4.82 0.44
C PRO A 80 -10.02 5.10 -1.05
N LEU A 81 -9.43 4.12 -1.75
CA LEU A 81 -8.98 4.25 -3.15
C LEU A 81 -9.87 3.50 -4.14
N THR A 82 -10.95 2.88 -3.65
CA THR A 82 -12.00 2.28 -4.45
C THR A 82 -12.76 3.39 -5.19
N ASN A 83 -12.53 3.51 -6.49
CA ASN A 83 -13.54 4.08 -7.37
C ASN A 83 -14.50 2.93 -7.65
N GLU A 84 -15.62 2.86 -6.94
CA GLU A 84 -16.84 2.42 -7.61
C GLU A 84 -17.32 3.66 -8.37
N ALA A 85 -17.10 3.64 -9.68
CA ALA A 85 -17.92 4.38 -10.61
C ALA A 85 -19.01 3.43 -11.11
#